data_AF-A0A961KQQ0-F1
#
_entry.id   AF-A0A961KQQ0-F1
#
_cell.length_a   1.000
_cell.length_b   1.000
_cell.length_c   1.000
_cell.angle_alpha   90.00
_cell.angle_beta   90.00
_cell.angle_gamma   90.00
#
_symmetry.space_group_name_H-M   'P 1'
#
loop_
_entity.id
_entity.type
_entity.pdbx_description
1 polymer ?
#
loop_
_entity_poly.entity_id
_entity_poly.type
_entity_poly.pdbx_seq_one_letter_code
_entity_poly.pdbx_strand_id
1 'polypeptide(L)' 'MDPRHLLRLSRLARNPPKGRRLIVILVVIALSLGLYGFERVFGWPEGLTPDQGLRRIIR' A
#
# COMPACT_ATOMS: atom_id res chain seq x y z
N MET A 1 15.52 -24.01 -16.49
CA MET A 1 15.57 -22.56 -16.18
C MET A 1 15.64 -21.82 -17.50
N ASP A 2 14.54 -21.18 -17.91
CA ASP A 2 14.46 -20.55 -19.23
C ASP A 2 14.99 -19.09 -19.15
N PRO A 3 16.11 -18.75 -19.81
CA PRO A 3 16.71 -17.41 -19.73
C PRO A 3 15.79 -16.31 -20.28
N ARG A 4 14.77 -16.68 -21.05
CA ARG A 4 13.72 -15.77 -21.55
C ARG A 4 12.92 -15.13 -20.43
N HIS A 5 12.68 -15.84 -19.33
CA HIS A 5 11.95 -15.30 -18.17
C HIS A 5 12.77 -14.24 -17.44
N LEU A 6 14.08 -14.46 -17.29
CA LEU A 6 15.01 -13.52 -16.67
C LEU A 6 15.15 -12.22 -17.49
N LEU A 7 15.19 -12.35 -18.82
CA LEU A 7 15.22 -11.20 -19.74
C LEU A 7 13.90 -10.41 -19.72
N ARG A 8 12.76 -11.08 -19.61
CA ARG A 8 11.45 -10.42 -19.46
C ARG A 8 11.36 -9.63 -18.14
N LEU A 9 11.80 -10.22 -17.03
CA LEU A 9 11.82 -9.56 -15.73
C LEU A 9 12.80 -8.38 -15.69
N SER A 10 13.99 -8.53 -16.26
CA SER A 10 14.95 -7.42 -16.40
C SER A 10 14.40 -6.27 -17.25
N ARG A 11 13.67 -6.57 -18.34
CA ARG A 11 12.98 -5.55 -19.15
C ARG A 11 11.84 -4.87 -18.40
N LEU A 12 11.12 -5.60 -17.55
CA LEU A 12 10.07 -5.03 -16.70
C LEU A 12 10.64 -4.07 -15.64
N ALA A 13 11.79 -4.40 -15.05
CA ALA A 13 12.48 -3.53 -14.11
C ALA A 13 13.03 -2.26 -14.77
N ARG A 14 13.53 -2.37 -16.01
CA ARG A 14 14.06 -1.22 -16.79
C ARG A 14 12.98 -0.35 -17.43
N ASN A 15 11.85 -0.92 -17.81
CA ASN A 15 10.75 -0.22 -18.44
C ASN A 15 9.45 -0.47 -17.65
N PRO A 16 9.37 0.06 -16.41
CA PRO A 16 8.19 -0.12 -15.59
C PRO A 16 6.98 0.49 -16.33
N PRO A 17 5.82 -0.19 -16.33
CA PRO A 17 4.61 0.31 -16.99
C PRO A 17 4.29 1.74 -16.53
N LYS A 18 4.21 2.64 -17.52
CA LYS A 18 4.32 4.11 -17.38
C LYS A 18 3.45 4.73 -16.28
N GLY A 19 4.09 5.65 -15.54
CA GLY A 19 3.56 6.93 -15.03
C GLY A 19 2.27 6.87 -14.22
N ARG A 20 1.12 6.70 -14.88
CA ARG A 20 -0.21 6.77 -14.26
C ARG A 20 -0.38 5.77 -13.11
N ARG A 21 0.04 4.52 -13.27
CA ARG A 21 -0.08 3.52 -12.20
C ARG A 21 0.83 3.83 -11.01
N LEU A 22 2.04 4.34 -11.27
CA LEU A 22 2.98 4.74 -10.23
C LEU A 22 2.50 5.99 -9.48
N ILE A 23 1.90 6.95 -10.18
CA ILE A 23 1.31 8.15 -9.58
C ILE A 23 0.14 7.77 -8.67
N VAL A 24 -0.76 6.87 -9.11
CA VAL A 24 -1.85 6.38 -8.26
C VAL A 24 -1.30 5.75 -6.98
N ILE A 25 -0.29 4.88 -7.08
CA ILE A 25 0.34 4.24 -5.92
C ILE A 25 1.00 5.30 -5.02
N LEU A 26 1.75 6.24 -5.59
CA LEU A 26 2.39 7.32 -4.83
C LEU A 26 1.38 8.20 -4.10
N VAL A 27 0.27 8.56 -4.75
CA VAL A 27 -0.82 9.33 -4.15
C VAL A 27 -1.46 8.57 -3.00
N VAL A 28 -1.76 7.28 -3.19
CA VAL A 28 -2.34 6.44 -2.12
C VAL A 28 -1.37 6.33 -0.94
N ILE A 29 -0.09 6.06 -1.20
CA ILE A 29 0.93 5.97 -0.15
C ILE A 29 1.08 7.30 0.60
N ALA A 30 1.14 8.42 -0.13
CA ALA A 30 1.22 9.75 0.47
C ALA A 30 -0.02 10.07 1.33
N LEU A 31 -1.21 9.66 0.86
CA LEU A 31 -2.45 9.81 1.61
C LEU A 31 -2.44 8.98 2.90
N SER A 32 -2.02 7.71 2.82
CA SER A 32 -1.93 6.82 3.99
C SER A 32 -0.88 7.28 5.00
N LEU A 33 0.29 7.71 4.54
CA LEU A 33 1.35 8.24 5.41
C LEU A 33 0.95 9.58 6.04
N GLY A 34 0.28 10.45 5.28
CA GLY A 34 -0.26 11.70 5.79
C GLY A 34 -1.31 11.45 6.86
N LEU A 35 -2.22 10.50 6.62
CA LEU A 35 -3.24 10.11 7.59
C LEU A 35 -2.57 9.53 8.84
N TYR A 36 -1.67 8.56 8.69
CA TYR A 36 -0.93 7.95 9.80
C TYR A 36 -0.13 8.96 10.64
N GLY A 37 0.58 9.88 9.97
CA GLY A 37 1.28 10.97 10.62
C GLY A 37 0.33 11.88 11.38
N PHE A 38 -0.84 12.15 10.81
CA PHE A 38 -1.89 12.89 11.48
C PHE A 38 -2.44 12.13 12.70
N GLU A 39 -2.68 10.81 12.63
CA GLU A 39 -3.09 9.99 13.79
C GLU A 39 -2.05 10.04 14.91
N ARG A 40 -0.76 9.92 14.54
CA ARG A 40 0.37 9.92 15.48
C ARG A 40 0.55 11.26 16.20
N VAL A 41 0.26 12.38 15.53
CA VAL A 41 0.47 13.73 16.08
C VAL A 41 -0.76 14.24 16.84
N PHE A 42 -1.98 14.01 16.32
CA PHE A 42 -3.20 14.47 16.98
C PHE A 42 -3.73 13.52 18.05
N GLY A 43 -3.33 12.24 18.04
CA GLY A 43 -3.91 11.22 18.91
C GLY A 43 -5.31 10.84 18.45
N TRP A 44 -5.53 9.55 18.22
CA TRP A 44 -6.80 9.04 17.68
C TRP A 44 -7.83 8.91 18.81
N PRO A 45 -8.99 9.59 18.73
CA PRO A 45 -10.00 9.56 19.79
C PRO A 45 -10.72 8.20 19.81
N GLU A 46 -11.15 7.76 21.00
CA GLU A 46 -11.68 6.41 21.25
C GLU A 46 -12.85 6.02 20.33
N GLY A 47 -13.59 7.00 19.77
CA GLY A 47 -14.71 6.78 18.84
C GLY A 47 -14.32 6.34 17.42
N LEU A 48 -13.05 6.40 17.03
CA LEU A 48 -12.55 5.91 15.75
C LEU A 48 -11.71 4.62 15.90
N THR A 49 -11.65 4.05 17.11
CA THR A 49 -11.01 2.75 17.34
C THR A 49 -11.70 1.71 16.45
N PRO A 50 -10.98 1.02 15.54
CA PRO A 50 -11.59 -0.03 14.74
C PRO A 50 -12.14 -1.10 15.68
N ASP A 51 -13.47 -1.24 15.70
CA ASP A 51 -14.12 -2.27 16.51
C ASP A 51 -13.63 -3.63 16.00
N GLN A 52 -12.91 -4.36 16.85
CA GLN A 52 -12.33 -5.66 16.52
C GLN A 52 -13.40 -6.78 16.47
N GLY A 53 -14.67 -6.43 16.26
CA GLY A 53 -15.83 -7.33 16.25
C GLY A 53 -15.72 -8.52 15.28
N LEU A 54 -14.82 -8.46 14.29
CA LEU A 54 -14.61 -9.56 13.34
C LEU A 54 -13.81 -10.74 13.91
N ARG A 55 -13.17 -10.62 15.09
CA ARG A 55 -12.36 -11.71 15.68
C ARG A 55 -13.18 -12.80 16.37
N ARG A 56 -14.50 -12.62 16.53
CA ARG A 56 -15.36 -13.50 17.34
C ARG A 56 -16.15 -14.54 16.55
N ILE A 57 -16.20 -14.44 15.21
CA ILE A 57 -17.03 -15.32 14.36
C ILE A 57 -16.31 -16.63 13.99
N ILE A 58 -15.00 -16.75 14.27
CA ILE A 58 -14.18 -17.93 13.91
C ILE A 58 -13.69 -18.68 15.17
N ARG A 59 -14.45 -18.69 16.27
CA ARG A 59 -14.17 -19.55 17.43
C ARG A 59 -15.39 -20.36 17.81
#